data_AF-A0A258WLM4-F1
#
_entry.id   AF-A0A258WLM4-F1
#
_cell.length_a   1.000
_cell.length_b   1.000
_cell.length_c   1.000
_cell.angle_alpha   90.00
_cell.angle_beta   90.00
_cell.angle_gamma   90.00
#
_symmetry.space_group_name_H-M   'P 1'
#
loop_
_entity.id
_entity.type
_entity.pdbx_description
1 polymer ?
#
loop_
_entity_poly.entity_id
_entity_poly.type
_entity_poly.pdbx_seq_one_letter_code
_entity_poly.pdbx_strand_id
1 'polypeptide(L)'
;MENLPSYISIVFGLTTILTTLIFYKAAGNSKPVLLVILIWLAVQALIASSGFYTVTDTTPPRFLLLVLPPLLGIAGLFMSPKGRKFIDGLDLKSLTILHTIRIPVELVLFFLFTYKAVPELMTFEGRNFDILSGITAPVIFYFAFIRKQLSRKIILIWNVICLGLLINIVSNAILSAPFPFQQFAFDQPNIAVLYFPFIWLPCCVVPLVLLSHLAAFRQLSNYKNKA
;
A
#
# COMPACT_ATOMS: atom_id res chain seq x y z
N MET A 1 -22.13 0.27 -3.72
CA MET A 1 -21.30 -0.89 -4.13
C MET A 1 -22.09 -1.92 -4.93
N GLU A 2 -23.40 -2.06 -4.76
CA GLU A 2 -24.23 -3.09 -5.41
C GLU A 2 -24.28 -3.04 -6.94
N ASN A 3 -24.09 -1.85 -7.53
CA ASN A 3 -24.03 -1.68 -8.99
C ASN A 3 -22.60 -1.80 -9.56
N LEU A 4 -21.60 -2.11 -8.72
CA LEU A 4 -20.22 -2.24 -9.17
C LEU A 4 -20.03 -3.63 -9.82
N PRO A 5 -19.50 -3.73 -11.04
CA PRO A 5 -19.18 -5.01 -11.64
C PRO A 5 -18.27 -5.84 -10.75
N SER A 6 -18.59 -7.13 -10.61
CA SER A 6 -17.86 -8.06 -9.73
C SER A 6 -16.38 -8.19 -10.09
N TYR A 7 -16.02 -8.00 -11.37
CA TYR A 7 -14.63 -8.08 -11.82
C TYR A 7 -13.72 -7.06 -11.12
N ILE A 8 -14.22 -5.87 -10.75
CA ILE A 8 -13.42 -4.84 -10.08
C ILE A 8 -13.00 -5.32 -8.68
N SER A 9 -13.97 -5.86 -7.93
CA SER A 9 -13.73 -6.47 -6.62
C SER A 9 -12.82 -7.69 -6.71
N ILE A 10 -12.99 -8.54 -7.74
CA ILE A 10 -12.16 -9.73 -7.97
C ILE A 10 -10.71 -9.32 -8.27
N VAL A 11 -10.49 -8.38 -9.19
CA VAL A 11 -9.15 -7.88 -9.56
C VAL A 11 -8.47 -7.28 -8.34
N PHE A 12 -9.19 -6.51 -7.52
CA PHE A 12 -8.62 -5.95 -6.30
C PHE A 12 -8.28 -7.01 -5.24
N GLY A 13 -9.15 -8.01 -5.06
CA GLY A 13 -8.88 -9.17 -4.20
C GLY A 13 -7.63 -9.93 -4.64
N LEU A 14 -7.51 -10.24 -5.93
CA LEU A 14 -6.31 -10.88 -6.51
C LEU A 14 -5.05 -10.02 -6.34
N THR A 15 -5.17 -8.70 -6.48
CA THR A 15 -4.06 -7.76 -6.26
C THR A 15 -3.58 -7.78 -4.81
N THR A 16 -4.51 -7.85 -3.85
CA THR A 16 -4.19 -7.95 -2.42
C THR A 16 -3.52 -9.28 -2.09
N ILE A 17 -4.03 -10.39 -2.66
CA ILE A 17 -3.41 -11.71 -2.52
C ILE A 17 -1.99 -11.70 -3.11
N LEU A 18 -1.81 -11.17 -4.31
CA LEU A 18 -0.50 -11.06 -4.96
C LEU A 18 0.47 -10.23 -4.11
N THR A 19 0.02 -9.09 -3.57
CA THR A 19 0.82 -8.25 -2.66
C THR A 19 1.28 -9.05 -1.45
N THR A 20 0.37 -9.82 -0.85
CA THR A 20 0.66 -10.70 0.30
C THR A 20 1.67 -11.79 -0.06
N LEU A 21 1.53 -12.43 -1.22
CA LEU A 21 2.44 -13.49 -1.68
C LEU A 21 3.85 -12.95 -1.99
N ILE A 22 3.95 -11.79 -2.64
CA ILE A 22 5.25 -11.14 -2.90
C ILE A 22 5.91 -10.77 -1.57
N PHE A 23 5.16 -10.20 -0.63
CA PHE A 23 5.71 -9.84 0.69
C PHE A 23 6.08 -11.08 1.52
N TYR A 24 5.29 -12.15 1.46
CA TYR A 24 5.62 -13.44 2.08
C TYR A 24 6.95 -13.99 1.56
N LYS A 25 7.19 -13.92 0.25
CA LYS A 25 8.46 -14.27 -0.36
C LYS A 25 9.59 -13.35 0.11
N ALA A 26 9.34 -12.04 0.16
CA ALA A 26 10.30 -11.06 0.68
C ALA A 26 10.69 -11.34 2.15
N ALA A 27 9.74 -11.84 2.94
CA ALA A 27 9.93 -12.24 4.33
C ALA A 27 10.52 -13.66 4.50
N GLY A 28 11.14 -14.22 3.46
CA GLY A 28 11.78 -15.54 3.52
C GLY A 28 10.80 -16.70 3.70
N ASN A 29 9.59 -16.58 3.15
CA ASN A 29 8.52 -17.56 3.28
C ASN A 29 8.10 -17.84 4.74
N SER A 30 8.18 -16.80 5.59
CA SER A 30 7.81 -16.87 7.01
C SER A 30 6.31 -17.12 7.20
N LYS A 31 5.94 -18.35 7.59
CA LYS A 31 4.54 -18.72 7.89
C LYS A 31 3.89 -17.81 8.95
N PRO A 32 4.58 -17.40 10.04
CA PRO A 32 4.02 -16.44 11.00
C PRO A 32 3.64 -15.11 10.36
N VAL A 33 4.47 -14.55 9.47
CA VAL A 33 4.16 -13.29 8.78
C VAL A 33 2.92 -13.44 7.91
N LEU A 34 2.85 -14.52 7.14
CA LEU A 34 1.67 -14.82 6.32
C LEU A 34 0.41 -14.94 7.17
N LEU A 35 0.47 -15.70 8.27
CA LEU A 35 -0.67 -15.90 9.17
C LEU A 35 -1.16 -14.58 9.76
N VAL A 36 -0.24 -13.71 10.22
CA VAL A 36 -0.58 -12.39 10.75
C VAL A 36 -1.30 -11.54 9.69
N ILE A 37 -0.81 -11.52 8.46
CA ILE A 37 -1.45 -10.76 7.37
C ILE A 37 -2.82 -11.34 7.04
N LEU A 38 -2.96 -12.67 6.93
CA LEU A 38 -4.23 -13.32 6.60
C LEU A 38 -5.29 -13.12 7.71
N ILE A 39 -4.89 -13.24 8.98
CA ILE A 39 -5.78 -12.95 10.12
C ILE A 39 -6.21 -11.49 10.06
N TRP A 40 -5.28 -10.57 9.82
CA TRP A 40 -5.59 -9.14 9.70
C TRP A 40 -6.57 -8.85 8.56
N LEU A 41 -6.34 -9.40 7.38
CA LEU A 41 -7.23 -9.26 6.22
C LEU A 41 -8.63 -9.82 6.51
N ALA A 42 -8.72 -11.00 7.13
CA ALA A 42 -9.98 -11.64 7.49
C ALA A 42 -10.76 -10.80 8.52
N VAL A 43 -10.10 -10.34 9.58
CA VAL A 43 -10.70 -9.46 10.60
C VAL A 43 -11.23 -8.19 9.94
N GLN A 44 -10.44 -7.55 9.08
CA GLN A 44 -10.86 -6.31 8.40
C GLN A 44 -11.99 -6.53 7.41
N ALA A 45 -12.03 -7.69 6.72
CA ALA A 45 -13.14 -8.04 5.84
C ALA A 45 -14.45 -8.23 6.62
N LEU A 46 -14.41 -8.91 7.76
CA LEU A 46 -15.58 -9.11 8.63
C LEU A 46 -16.11 -7.79 9.20
N ILE A 47 -15.22 -6.93 9.71
CA ILE A 47 -15.59 -5.61 10.25
C ILE A 47 -16.16 -4.71 9.14
N ALA A 48 -15.55 -4.70 7.95
CA ALA A 48 -16.05 -3.90 6.84
C ALA A 48 -17.44 -4.38 6.37
N SER A 49 -17.68 -5.69 6.38
CA SER A 49 -18.96 -6.28 5.96
C SER A 49 -20.13 -5.95 6.89
N SER A 50 -19.87 -5.58 8.15
CA SER A 50 -20.92 -5.10 9.07
C SER A 50 -21.32 -3.64 8.85
N GLY A 51 -20.67 -2.92 7.91
CA GLY A 51 -20.86 -1.48 7.72
C GLY A 51 -20.16 -0.63 8.78
N PHE A 52 -19.30 -1.21 9.62
CA PHE A 52 -18.66 -0.48 10.72
C PHE A 52 -17.91 0.77 10.25
N TYR A 53 -17.20 0.68 9.10
CA TYR A 53 -16.41 1.77 8.52
C TYR A 53 -17.20 2.77 7.67
N THR A 54 -18.47 2.49 7.36
CA THR A 54 -19.31 3.43 6.59
C THR A 54 -19.90 4.53 7.47
N VAL A 55 -19.77 4.39 8.79
CA VAL A 55 -20.11 5.44 9.77
C VAL A 55 -18.94 6.43 9.82
N THR A 56 -19.07 7.56 9.13
CA THR A 56 -17.99 8.53 8.91
C THR A 56 -18.12 9.81 9.73
N ASP A 57 -19.20 9.99 10.48
CA ASP A 57 -19.54 11.17 11.27
C ASP A 57 -18.95 11.17 12.70
N THR A 58 -18.13 10.17 13.06
CA THR A 58 -17.50 10.08 14.38
C THR A 58 -16.17 10.84 14.47
N THR A 59 -15.89 11.40 15.64
CA THR A 59 -14.58 11.98 15.98
C THR A 59 -13.99 11.30 17.23
N PRO A 60 -12.89 10.53 17.12
CA PRO A 60 -12.12 10.27 15.91
C PRO A 60 -12.85 9.35 14.89
N PRO A 61 -12.50 9.39 13.60
CA PRO A 61 -13.06 8.46 12.61
C PRO A 61 -12.73 7.01 12.95
N ARG A 62 -13.72 6.12 12.82
CA ARG A 62 -13.51 4.66 12.96
C ARG A 62 -12.42 4.12 12.03
N PHE A 63 -12.23 4.78 10.89
CA PHE A 63 -11.17 4.49 9.92
C PHE A 63 -9.76 4.52 10.53
N LEU A 64 -9.53 5.21 11.65
CA LEU A 64 -8.24 5.15 12.35
C LEU A 64 -7.92 3.75 12.89
N LEU A 65 -8.92 2.97 13.31
CA LEU A 65 -8.72 1.60 13.79
C LEU A 65 -8.21 0.65 12.70
N LEU A 66 -8.37 1.05 11.44
CA LEU A 66 -7.87 0.34 10.28
C LEU A 66 -6.43 0.72 9.96
N VAL A 67 -6.09 2.01 10.00
CA VAL A 67 -4.77 2.52 9.57
C VAL A 67 -3.74 2.44 10.69
N LEU A 68 -4.15 2.66 11.94
CA LEU A 68 -3.22 2.79 13.05
C LEU A 68 -2.49 1.47 13.41
N PRO A 69 -3.15 0.29 13.48
CA PRO A 69 -2.45 -0.95 13.82
C PRO A 69 -1.27 -1.31 12.90
N PRO A 70 -1.39 -1.27 11.56
CA PRO A 70 -0.24 -1.56 10.70
C PRO A 70 0.85 -0.48 10.80
N LEU A 71 0.51 0.80 11.00
CA LEU A 71 1.52 1.85 11.22
C LEU A 71 2.28 1.67 12.53
N LEU A 72 1.58 1.31 13.62
CA LEU A 72 2.20 0.98 14.90
C LEU A 72 3.06 -0.28 14.79
N GLY A 73 2.62 -1.27 14.02
CA GLY A 73 3.41 -2.46 13.71
C GLY A 73 4.72 -2.11 13.00
N ILE A 74 4.65 -1.27 11.97
CA ILE A 74 5.84 -0.76 11.27
C ILE A 74 6.75 -0.01 12.24
N ALA A 75 6.22 0.94 13.02
CA ALA A 75 7.02 1.68 14.01
C ALA A 75 7.71 0.74 15.01
N GLY A 76 6.98 -0.24 15.56
CA GLY A 76 7.51 -1.24 16.48
C GLY A 76 8.61 -2.11 15.88
N LEU A 77 8.55 -2.42 14.59
CA LEU A 77 9.63 -3.11 13.88
C LEU A 77 10.91 -2.26 13.86
N PHE A 78 10.82 -0.94 13.65
CA PHE A 78 11.98 -0.04 13.63
C PHE A 78 12.54 0.28 15.02
N MET A 79 11.70 0.26 16.05
CA MET A 79 12.10 0.57 17.43
C MET A 79 12.77 -0.63 18.14
N SER A 80 12.38 -1.86 17.83
CA SER A 80 12.89 -3.05 18.52
C SER A 80 14.14 -3.66 17.86
N PRO A 81 15.10 -4.22 18.62
CA PRO A 81 16.25 -4.94 18.04
C PRO A 81 15.85 -6.13 17.18
N LYS A 82 14.85 -6.91 17.61
CA LYS A 82 14.32 -8.06 16.87
C LYS A 82 13.64 -7.63 15.57
N GLY A 83 12.84 -6.56 15.61
CA GLY A 83 12.17 -6.02 14.43
C GLY A 83 13.16 -5.47 13.40
N ARG A 84 14.20 -4.76 13.85
CA ARG A 84 15.27 -4.29 12.96
C ARG A 84 16.01 -5.44 12.29
N LYS A 85 16.31 -6.52 13.04
CA LYS A 85 16.90 -7.75 12.48
C LYS A 85 15.98 -8.40 11.44
N PHE A 86 14.67 -8.39 11.68
CA PHE A 86 13.68 -8.87 10.70
C PHE A 86 13.70 -8.00 9.42
N ILE A 87 13.67 -6.67 9.55
CA ILE A 87 13.74 -5.75 8.41
C ILE A 87 15.03 -5.95 7.60
N ASP A 88 16.16 -6.11 8.29
CA ASP A 88 17.47 -6.33 7.66
C ASP A 88 17.57 -7.69 6.93
N GLY A 89 16.65 -8.62 7.23
CA GLY A 89 16.53 -9.92 6.58
C GLY A 89 15.53 -9.97 5.42
N LEU A 90 14.76 -8.91 5.17
CA LEU A 90 13.82 -8.86 4.04
C LEU A 90 14.57 -8.83 2.71
N ASP A 91 14.13 -9.63 1.73
CA ASP A 91 14.74 -9.64 0.39
C ASP A 91 14.39 -8.37 -0.39
N LEU A 92 15.38 -7.50 -0.54
CA LEU A 92 15.25 -6.22 -1.23
C LEU A 92 14.77 -6.36 -2.69
N LYS A 93 15.10 -7.47 -3.35
CA LYS A 93 14.68 -7.75 -4.73
C LYS A 93 13.16 -7.92 -4.80
N SER A 94 12.61 -8.75 -3.93
CA SER A 94 11.16 -8.98 -3.81
C SER A 94 10.43 -7.71 -3.37
N LEU A 95 10.98 -6.95 -2.42
CA LEU A 95 10.42 -5.64 -2.03
C LEU A 95 10.39 -4.66 -3.22
N THR A 96 11.42 -4.65 -4.07
CA THR A 96 11.44 -3.79 -5.27
C THR A 96 10.33 -4.20 -6.25
N ILE A 97 10.17 -5.50 -6.52
CA ILE A 97 9.10 -6.00 -7.40
C ILE A 97 7.71 -5.75 -6.82
N LEU A 98 7.57 -5.74 -5.48
CA LEU A 98 6.30 -5.45 -4.82
C LEU A 98 5.73 -4.11 -5.29
N HIS A 99 6.54 -3.11 -5.64
CA HIS A 99 6.03 -1.83 -6.13
C HIS A 99 5.19 -1.94 -7.42
N THR A 100 5.38 -2.98 -8.23
CA THR A 100 4.59 -3.28 -9.45
C THR A 100 3.10 -3.43 -9.16
N ILE A 101 2.72 -3.83 -7.92
CA ILE A 101 1.30 -3.97 -7.52
C ILE A 101 0.50 -2.68 -7.67
N ARG A 102 1.17 -1.53 -7.76
CA ARG A 102 0.50 -0.26 -7.97
C ARG A 102 -0.20 -0.20 -9.32
N ILE A 103 0.33 -0.86 -10.36
CA ILE A 103 -0.32 -0.87 -11.67
C ILE A 103 -1.77 -1.39 -11.56
N PRO A 104 -2.03 -2.62 -11.06
CA PRO A 104 -3.40 -3.09 -10.92
C PRO A 104 -4.22 -2.30 -9.88
N VAL A 105 -3.60 -1.76 -8.81
CA VAL A 105 -4.30 -0.87 -7.86
C VAL A 105 -4.82 0.38 -8.57
N GLU A 106 -3.99 1.04 -9.37
CA GLU A 106 -4.34 2.26 -10.11
C GLU A 106 -5.41 2.00 -11.17
N LEU A 107 -5.36 0.85 -11.85
CA LEU A 107 -6.43 0.43 -12.76
C LEU A 107 -7.76 0.21 -12.01
N VAL A 108 -7.73 -0.38 -10.82
CA VAL A 108 -8.93 -0.53 -9.98
C VAL A 108 -9.47 0.84 -9.54
N LEU A 109 -8.60 1.76 -9.11
CA LEU A 109 -9.02 3.12 -8.73
C LEU A 109 -9.65 3.85 -9.92
N PHE A 110 -9.09 3.69 -11.12
CA PHE A 110 -9.67 4.24 -12.34
C PHE A 110 -11.07 3.64 -12.63
N PHE A 111 -11.24 2.33 -12.53
CA PHE A 111 -12.57 1.73 -12.67
C PHE A 111 -13.55 2.25 -11.61
N LEU A 112 -13.13 2.31 -10.34
CA LEU A 112 -13.96 2.87 -9.28
C LEU A 112 -14.36 4.33 -9.55
N PHE A 113 -13.49 5.11 -10.19
CA PHE A 113 -13.79 6.47 -10.62
C PHE A 113 -14.89 6.51 -11.69
N THR A 114 -14.81 5.64 -12.70
CA THR A 114 -15.86 5.55 -13.73
C THR A 114 -17.23 5.16 -13.17
N TYR A 115 -17.25 4.45 -12.03
CA TYR A 115 -18.46 4.08 -11.28
C TYR A 115 -18.77 5.02 -10.10
N LYS A 116 -18.19 6.22 -10.08
CA LYS A 116 -18.50 7.28 -9.09
C LYS A 116 -18.18 6.94 -7.63
N ALA A 117 -17.30 5.95 -7.39
CA ALA A 117 -16.97 5.46 -6.04
C ALA A 117 -15.66 6.05 -5.47
N VAL A 118 -14.80 6.62 -6.31
CA VAL A 118 -13.63 7.43 -5.92
C VAL A 118 -13.49 8.63 -6.85
N PRO A 119 -12.91 9.76 -6.43
CA PRO A 119 -12.75 10.93 -7.30
C PRO A 119 -11.66 10.78 -8.35
N GLU A 120 -11.73 11.61 -9.40
CA GLU A 120 -10.72 11.66 -10.48
C GLU A 120 -9.31 11.92 -9.94
N LEU A 121 -9.17 12.77 -8.93
CA LEU A 121 -7.88 13.09 -8.30
C LEU A 121 -7.16 11.86 -7.73
N MET A 122 -7.90 10.78 -7.43
CA MET A 122 -7.35 9.51 -6.94
C MET A 122 -6.81 8.61 -8.07
N THR A 123 -6.95 9.03 -9.32
CA THR A 123 -6.54 8.26 -10.51
C THR A 123 -5.34 8.89 -11.20
N PHE A 124 -4.71 8.13 -12.08
CA PHE A 124 -3.61 8.59 -12.92
C PHE A 124 -4.00 9.64 -13.96
N GLU A 125 -5.29 9.85 -14.24
CA GLU A 125 -5.77 10.97 -15.06
C GLU A 125 -5.78 12.29 -14.26
N GLY A 126 -5.91 12.20 -12.93
CA GLY A 126 -5.93 13.34 -12.02
C GLY A 126 -4.55 13.64 -11.42
N ARG A 127 -4.46 13.51 -10.08
CA ARG A 127 -3.26 13.89 -9.30
C ARG A 127 -2.43 12.69 -8.83
N ASN A 128 -2.81 11.48 -9.22
CA ASN A 128 -2.17 10.26 -8.75
C ASN A 128 -1.18 9.67 -9.76
N PHE A 129 0.07 10.16 -9.72
CA PHE A 129 1.12 9.61 -10.58
C PHE A 129 1.79 8.34 -10.02
N ASP A 130 1.22 7.70 -8.99
CA ASP A 130 1.84 6.53 -8.36
C ASP A 130 1.90 5.30 -9.29
N ILE A 131 1.14 5.30 -10.40
CA ILE A 131 1.30 4.30 -11.46
C ILE A 131 2.73 4.25 -12.02
N LEU A 132 3.44 5.39 -12.05
CA LEU A 132 4.81 5.48 -12.53
C LEU A 132 5.79 4.69 -11.65
N SER A 133 5.55 4.66 -10.33
CA SER A 133 6.39 3.84 -9.44
C SER A 133 6.16 2.35 -9.69
N GLY A 134 4.93 1.95 -10.03
CA GLY A 134 4.61 0.59 -10.45
C GLY A 134 5.28 0.19 -11.78
N ILE A 135 5.18 1.03 -12.80
CA ILE A 135 5.77 0.78 -14.14
C ILE A 135 7.31 0.75 -14.07
N THR A 136 7.92 1.63 -13.29
CA THR A 136 9.39 1.69 -13.18
C THR A 136 9.98 0.59 -12.30
N ALA A 137 9.19 -0.07 -11.44
CA ALA A 137 9.70 -1.09 -10.51
C ALA A 137 10.37 -2.31 -11.20
N PRO A 138 9.81 -2.94 -12.25
CA PRO A 138 10.51 -4.00 -12.98
C PRO A 138 11.80 -3.54 -13.66
N VAL A 139 11.82 -2.30 -14.16
CA VAL A 139 13.01 -1.69 -14.78
C VAL A 139 14.11 -1.54 -13.74
N ILE A 140 13.80 -0.95 -12.58
CA ILE A 140 14.74 -0.84 -11.46
C ILE A 140 15.20 -2.22 -11.00
N PHE A 141 14.29 -3.18 -10.86
CA PHE A 141 14.65 -4.54 -10.48
C PHE A 141 15.67 -5.17 -11.43
N TYR A 142 15.41 -5.09 -12.74
CA TYR A 142 16.26 -5.67 -13.77
C TYR A 142 17.65 -5.04 -13.76
N PHE A 143 17.73 -3.71 -13.82
CA PHE A 143 19.01 -3.01 -13.91
C PHE A 143 19.79 -3.00 -12.58
N ALA A 144 19.11 -2.99 -11.43
CA ALA A 144 19.77 -3.02 -10.13
C ALA A 144 20.25 -4.43 -9.72
N PHE A 145 19.43 -5.47 -9.93
CA PHE A 145 19.70 -6.79 -9.33
C PHE A 145 20.08 -7.88 -10.32
N ILE A 146 19.64 -7.80 -11.58
CA ILE A 146 20.01 -8.76 -12.63
C ILE A 146 21.27 -8.29 -13.34
N ARG A 147 21.25 -7.09 -13.91
CA ARG A 147 22.39 -6.50 -14.62
C ARG A 147 23.45 -5.89 -13.69
N LYS A 148 23.08 -5.56 -12.45
CA LYS A 148 23.96 -4.92 -11.45
C LYS A 148 24.59 -3.61 -11.97
N GLN A 149 23.85 -2.85 -12.78
CA GLN A 149 24.32 -1.62 -13.42
C GLN A 149 23.92 -0.36 -12.64
N LEU A 150 22.91 -0.44 -11.76
CA LEU A 150 22.50 0.72 -10.95
C LEU A 150 23.27 0.77 -9.64
N SER A 151 23.77 1.97 -9.32
CA SER A 151 24.35 2.23 -8.00
C SER A 151 23.26 2.27 -6.93
N ARG A 152 23.64 2.02 -5.68
CA ARG A 152 22.72 2.14 -4.54
C ARG A 152 22.08 3.52 -4.41
N LYS A 153 22.84 4.57 -4.75
CA LYS A 153 22.34 5.94 -4.73
C LYS A 153 21.14 6.11 -5.66
N ILE A 154 21.17 5.49 -6.84
CA ILE A 154 20.04 5.52 -7.78
C ILE A 154 18.83 4.80 -7.20
N ILE A 155 19.01 3.61 -6.61
CA ILE A 155 17.91 2.86 -5.98
C ILE A 155 17.29 3.64 -4.81
N LEU A 156 18.12 4.34 -4.02
CA LEU A 156 17.66 5.22 -2.96
C LEU A 156 16.86 6.41 -3.49
N ILE A 157 17.37 7.12 -4.51
CA ILE A 157 16.68 8.24 -5.15
C ILE A 157 15.31 7.78 -5.69
N TRP A 158 15.28 6.64 -6.38
CA TRP A 158 14.03 6.06 -6.87
C TRP A 158 13.04 5.80 -5.72
N ASN A 159 13.49 5.17 -4.62
CA ASN A 159 12.63 4.97 -3.46
C ASN A 159 12.12 6.28 -2.84
N VAL A 160 12.93 7.34 -2.79
CA VAL A 160 12.51 8.66 -2.30
C VAL A 160 11.42 9.25 -3.19
N ILE A 161 11.59 9.22 -4.50
CA ILE A 161 10.59 9.71 -5.47
C ILE A 161 9.28 8.92 -5.30
N CYS A 162 9.36 7.58 -5.29
CA CYS A 162 8.18 6.73 -5.14
C CYS A 162 7.48 6.88 -3.79
N LEU A 163 8.22 7.10 -2.70
CA LEU A 163 7.61 7.43 -1.41
C LEU A 163 6.91 8.78 -1.45
N GLY A 164 7.47 9.78 -2.14
CA GLY A 164 6.80 11.07 -2.36
C GLY A 164 5.47 10.92 -3.09
N LEU A 165 5.41 10.09 -4.13
CA LEU A 165 4.17 9.75 -4.85
C LEU A 165 3.16 9.07 -3.93
N LEU A 166 3.61 8.10 -3.13
CA LEU A 166 2.77 7.40 -2.16
C LEU A 166 2.18 8.37 -1.12
N ILE A 167 3.00 9.26 -0.56
CA ILE A 167 2.54 10.27 0.41
C ILE A 167 1.49 11.18 -0.24
N ASN A 168 1.75 11.64 -1.48
CA ASN A 168 0.80 12.48 -2.22
C ASN A 168 -0.56 11.78 -2.37
N ILE A 169 -0.59 10.52 -2.84
CA ILE A 169 -1.88 9.83 -3.01
C ILE A 169 -2.56 9.52 -1.66
N VAL A 170 -1.82 9.13 -0.64
CA VAL A 170 -2.40 8.86 0.70
C VAL A 170 -3.00 10.13 1.30
N SER A 171 -2.34 11.28 1.18
CA SER A 171 -2.87 12.57 1.63
C SER A 171 -4.16 12.94 0.89
N ASN A 172 -4.16 12.81 -0.44
CA ASN A 172 -5.37 13.05 -1.25
C ASN A 172 -6.50 12.08 -0.88
N ALA A 173 -6.20 10.80 -0.63
CA ALA A 173 -7.17 9.79 -0.24
C ALA A 173 -7.87 10.11 1.08
N ILE A 174 -7.11 10.55 2.08
CA ILE A 174 -7.63 10.94 3.40
C ILE A 174 -8.48 12.21 3.29
N LEU A 175 -7.99 13.22 2.56
CA LEU A 175 -8.67 14.50 2.41
C LEU A 175 -9.89 14.46 1.49
N SER A 176 -10.06 13.37 0.72
CA SER A 176 -11.21 13.15 -0.16
C SER A 176 -12.21 12.14 0.38
N ALA A 177 -11.88 11.45 1.47
CA ALA A 177 -12.82 10.54 2.14
C ALA A 177 -13.90 11.37 2.87
N PRO A 178 -15.14 10.86 2.97
CA PRO A 178 -16.31 11.61 3.48
C PRO A 178 -16.31 11.72 5.01
N PHE A 179 -15.19 12.12 5.60
CA PHE A 179 -15.03 12.41 7.03
C PHE A 179 -15.38 13.88 7.32
N PRO A 180 -15.58 14.27 8.59
CA PRO A 180 -15.96 15.64 8.94
C PRO A 180 -14.92 16.69 8.54
N PHE A 181 -13.67 16.26 8.30
CA PHE A 181 -12.57 17.10 7.85
C PHE A 181 -12.25 16.96 6.35
N GLN A 182 -13.13 16.38 5.53
CA GLN A 182 -12.97 16.33 4.06
C GLN A 182 -12.64 17.72 3.51
N GLN A 183 -11.66 17.80 2.59
CA GLN A 183 -11.22 19.05 1.95
C GLN A 183 -11.35 19.01 0.42
N PHE A 184 -11.39 17.81 -0.18
CA PHE A 184 -11.43 17.65 -1.64
C PHE A 184 -12.59 16.75 -2.08
N ALA A 185 -12.97 16.86 -3.35
CA ALA A 185 -13.89 15.95 -4.02
C ALA A 185 -15.27 15.78 -3.33
N PHE A 186 -15.89 16.89 -2.92
CA PHE A 186 -17.23 16.87 -2.30
C PHE A 186 -18.30 16.28 -3.21
N ASP A 187 -18.20 16.49 -4.54
CA ASP A 187 -19.16 15.96 -5.51
C ASP A 187 -19.03 14.45 -5.74
N GLN A 188 -17.84 13.88 -5.51
CA GLN A 188 -17.52 12.47 -5.74
C GLN A 188 -16.50 11.97 -4.70
N PRO A 189 -16.90 11.80 -3.44
CA PRO A 189 -15.98 11.44 -2.36
C PRO A 189 -15.38 10.04 -2.53
N ASN A 190 -14.26 9.81 -1.83
CA ASN A 190 -13.57 8.53 -1.78
C ASN A 190 -14.32 7.55 -0.85
N ILE A 191 -15.45 7.02 -1.32
CA ILE A 191 -16.30 6.10 -0.55
C ILE A 191 -15.85 4.65 -0.67
N ALA A 192 -15.20 4.26 -1.78
CA ALA A 192 -14.87 2.87 -2.05
C ALA A 192 -14.00 2.25 -0.95
N VAL A 193 -13.03 3.00 -0.43
CA VAL A 193 -12.09 2.55 0.60
C VAL A 193 -12.75 2.21 1.94
N LEU A 194 -14.05 2.48 2.11
CA LEU A 194 -14.82 2.11 3.30
C LEU A 194 -15.47 0.73 3.20
N TYR A 195 -15.46 0.12 2.01
CA TYR A 195 -16.15 -1.14 1.72
C TYR A 195 -15.17 -2.28 1.41
N PHE A 196 -15.57 -3.50 1.75
CA PHE A 196 -14.89 -4.70 1.26
C PHE A 196 -15.09 -4.88 -0.26
N PRO A 197 -14.06 -5.25 -1.04
CA PRO A 197 -12.69 -5.59 -0.63
C PRO A 197 -11.71 -4.42 -0.58
N PHE A 198 -12.10 -3.23 -1.05
CA PHE A 198 -11.22 -2.06 -1.19
C PHE A 198 -10.65 -1.53 0.13
N ILE A 199 -11.29 -1.85 1.25
CA ILE A 199 -10.80 -1.64 2.62
C ILE A 199 -9.40 -2.23 2.85
N TRP A 200 -9.01 -3.26 2.09
CA TRP A 200 -7.68 -3.84 2.15
C TRP A 200 -6.58 -2.94 1.58
N LEU A 201 -6.93 -1.94 0.77
CA LEU A 201 -5.99 -0.95 0.26
C LEU A 201 -5.32 -0.17 1.42
N PRO A 202 -6.07 0.60 2.23
CA PRO A 202 -5.48 1.35 3.34
C PRO A 202 -4.99 0.47 4.50
N CYS A 203 -5.56 -0.71 4.71
CA CYS A 203 -5.23 -1.53 5.89
C CYS A 203 -4.04 -2.47 5.69
N CYS A 204 -3.72 -2.82 4.45
CA CYS A 204 -2.72 -3.85 4.16
C CYS A 204 -1.81 -3.45 3.00
N VAL A 205 -2.36 -3.19 1.80
CA VAL A 205 -1.55 -2.96 0.60
C VAL A 205 -0.67 -1.73 0.75
N VAL A 206 -1.24 -0.58 1.14
CA VAL A 206 -0.49 0.67 1.37
C VAL A 206 0.56 0.51 2.48
N PRO A 207 0.24 -0.06 3.67
CA PRO A 207 1.26 -0.32 4.68
C PRO A 207 2.40 -1.25 4.25
N LEU A 208 2.14 -2.32 3.50
CA LEU A 208 3.19 -3.21 3.00
C LEU A 208 4.10 -2.51 1.99
N VAL A 209 3.51 -1.68 1.13
CA VAL A 209 4.23 -0.80 0.21
C VAL A 209 5.09 0.21 0.97
N LEU A 210 4.55 0.85 2.02
CA LEU A 210 5.30 1.78 2.87
C LEU A 210 6.47 1.07 3.56
N LEU A 211 6.22 -0.11 4.16
CA LEU A 211 7.26 -0.91 4.80
C LEU A 211 8.36 -1.29 3.80
N SER A 212 8.02 -1.56 2.55
CA SER A 212 8.99 -1.86 1.49
C SER A 212 9.97 -0.70 1.25
N HIS A 213 9.46 0.54 1.19
CA HIS A 213 10.32 1.73 1.10
C HIS A 213 11.21 1.90 2.34
N LEU A 214 10.63 1.81 3.54
CA LEU A 214 11.37 2.01 4.79
C LEU A 214 12.45 0.94 4.99
N ALA A 215 12.15 -0.32 4.65
CA ALA A 215 13.11 -1.41 4.66
C ALA A 215 14.24 -1.18 3.65
N ALA A 216 13.92 -0.75 2.42
CA ALA A 216 14.90 -0.40 1.42
C ALA A 216 15.85 0.71 1.90
N PHE A 217 15.32 1.80 2.48
CA PHE A 217 16.16 2.88 3.02
C PHE A 217 17.10 2.39 4.10
N ARG A 218 16.58 1.59 5.05
CA ARG A 218 17.40 1.04 6.13
C ARG A 218 18.53 0.17 5.60
N GLN A 219 18.21 -0.80 4.74
CA GLN A 219 19.20 -1.75 4.22
C GLN A 219 20.25 -1.06 3.34
N LEU A 220 19.84 -0.12 2.49
CA LEU A 220 20.73 0.59 1.58
C LEU A 220 21.60 1.63 2.30
N SER A 221 21.11 2.22 3.39
CA SER A 221 21.88 3.19 4.20
C SER A 221 22.89 2.52 5.12
N ASN A 222 22.56 1.35 5.69
CA ASN A 222 23.42 0.63 6.65
C ASN A 222 24.56 -0.17 5.99
N TYR A 223 24.64 -0.22 4.66
CA TYR A 223 25.66 -1.03 3.97
C TYR A 223 27.10 -0.58 4.29
N LYS A 224 27.33 0.71 4.58
CA LYS A 224 28.67 1.21 4.95
C LYS A 224 29.27 0.53 6.19
N ASN A 225 28.47 -0.14 7.02
CA ASN A 225 28.93 -0.82 8.24
C ASN A 225 29.25 -2.31 8.04
N LYS A 226 29.26 -2.82 6.79
CA LYS A 226 29.51 -4.24 6.46
C LYS A 226 30.67 -4.45 5.47
N ALA A 227 31.39 -3.40 5.10
CA ALA A 227 32.55 -3.45 4.21
C ALA A 227 33.82 -3.06 4.98
#